data_AF-A0A7Z2GEC1-F1
#
_entry.id   AF-A0A7Z2GEC1-F1
#
_cell.length_a   1.000
_cell.length_b   1.000
_cell.length_c   1.000
_cell.angle_alpha   90.00
_cell.angle_beta   90.00
_cell.angle_gamma   90.00
#
_symmetry.space_group_name_H-M   'P 1'
#
loop_
_entity.id
_entity.type
_entity.pdbx_description
1 polymer ?
#
loop_
_entity_poly.entity_id
_entity_poly.type
_entity_poly.pdbx_seq_one_letter_code
_entity_poly.pdbx_strand_id
1 'polypeptide(L)'
;MNTAESYRRFQIDSSVVPLANHRAVAHVTVTTTDASRIADLGTDRFADVSRWVESASPDQLQVIVDECKVAIDHYADNVDDS
;
A
#
# COMPACT_ATOMS: atom_id res chain seq x y z
N MET A 1 9.44 7.73 -9.45
CA MET A 1 10.35 6.97 -8.56
C MET A 1 9.51 5.80 -8.07
N ASN A 2 9.88 4.56 -8.41
CA ASN A 2 9.19 3.38 -7.88
C ASN A 2 9.97 2.93 -6.66
N THR A 3 9.28 2.75 -5.54
CA THR A 3 9.91 2.36 -4.27
C THR A 3 9.23 1.10 -3.79
N ALA A 4 9.96 -0.01 -3.84
CA ALA A 4 9.55 -1.30 -3.30
C ALA A 4 10.19 -1.52 -1.93
N GLU A 5 9.38 -1.72 -0.90
CA GLU A 5 9.82 -1.97 0.47
C GLU A 5 9.22 -3.28 1.01
N SER A 6 9.99 -4.04 1.78
CA SER A 6 9.49 -5.22 2.50
C SER A 6 9.04 -4.83 3.91
N TYR A 7 7.80 -5.17 4.26
CA TYR A 7 7.18 -4.92 5.58
C TYR A 7 6.44 -6.16 6.08
N ARG A 8 6.80 -6.71 7.26
CA ARG A 8 6.13 -7.89 7.88
C ARG A 8 5.82 -9.04 6.91
N ARG A 9 6.75 -9.37 5.99
CA ARG A 9 6.63 -10.37 4.90
C ARG A 9 5.70 -10.00 3.74
N PHE A 10 5.10 -8.81 3.78
CA PHE A 10 4.48 -8.17 2.63
C PHE A 10 5.54 -7.36 1.88
N GLN A 11 5.40 -7.31 0.57
CA GLN A 11 6.14 -6.42 -0.30
C GLN A 11 5.19 -5.35 -0.78
N ILE A 12 5.51 -4.10 -0.44
CA ILE A 12 4.73 -2.92 -0.81
C ILE A 12 5.49 -2.25 -1.94
N ASP A 13 4.89 -2.23 -3.12
CA ASP A 13 5.35 -1.43 -4.24
C ASP A 13 4.52 -0.14 -4.29
N SER A 14 5.19 0.97 -4.57
CA SER A 14 4.53 2.26 -4.68
C SER A 14 5.05 3.00 -5.91
N SER A 15 4.11 3.52 -6.69
CA SER A 15 4.38 4.30 -7.88
C SER A 15 3.52 5.55 -7.91
N VAL A 16 4.00 6.58 -8.58
CA VAL A 16 3.23 7.81 -8.80
C VAL A 16 3.27 8.16 -10.27
N VAL A 17 2.09 8.30 -10.86
CA VAL A 17 1.92 8.66 -12.27
C VAL A 17 1.51 10.13 -12.32
N PRO A 18 2.40 11.04 -12.74
CA PRO A 18 2.05 12.44 -12.88
C PRO A 18 1.01 12.62 -14.00
N LEU A 19 0.08 13.54 -13.77
CA LEU A 19 -0.99 13.91 -14.70
C LEU A 19 -0.91 15.40 -15.03
N ALA A 20 -1.70 15.82 -16.01
CA ALA A 20 -1.84 17.24 -16.35
C ALA A 20 -2.39 18.04 -15.14
N ASN A 21 -2.09 19.34 -15.11
CA ASN A 21 -2.56 20.29 -14.09
C ASN A 21 -2.04 20.00 -12.66
N HIS A 22 -0.76 19.62 -12.54
CA HIS A 22 -0.09 19.32 -11.26
C HIS A 22 -0.65 18.12 -10.48
N ARG A 23 -1.63 17.39 -11.02
CA ARG A 23 -2.20 16.21 -10.36
C ARG A 23 -1.28 15.01 -10.54
N ALA A 24 -1.48 13.99 -9.71
CA ALA A 24 -0.95 12.68 -9.96
C ALA A 24 -1.89 11.59 -9.45
N VAL A 25 -1.65 10.36 -9.88
CA VAL A 25 -2.26 9.16 -9.30
C VAL A 25 -1.17 8.41 -8.57
N ALA A 26 -1.33 8.27 -7.26
CA ALA A 26 -0.51 7.41 -6.45
C ALA A 26 -1.11 6.01 -6.48
N HIS A 27 -0.26 5.02 -6.72
CA HIS A 27 -0.59 3.63 -6.79
C HIS A 27 0.27 2.88 -5.79
N VAL A 28 -0.37 2.06 -4.96
CA VAL A 28 0.31 1.22 -3.98
C VAL A 28 -0.21 -0.20 -4.17
N THR A 29 0.70 -1.13 -4.38
CA THR A 29 0.40 -2.55 -4.53
C THR A 29 1.02 -3.29 -3.37
N VAL A 30 0.21 -4.07 -2.65
CA VAL A 30 0.69 -4.93 -1.57
C VAL A 30 0.65 -6.37 -2.05
N THR A 31 1.81 -7.02 -2.04
CA THR A 31 1.98 -8.42 -2.40
C THR A 31 2.58 -9.19 -1.22
N THR A 32 2.43 -10.50 -1.19
CA THR A 32 3.08 -11.37 -0.21
C THR A 32 3.41 -12.70 -0.86
N THR A 33 4.42 -13.39 -0.35
CA THR A 33 4.73 -14.76 -0.77
C THR A 33 3.75 -15.78 -0.18
N ASP A 34 2.94 -15.38 0.81
CA ASP A 34 1.98 -16.23 1.50
C ASP A 34 0.54 -15.80 1.16
N ALA A 35 -0.01 -16.32 0.07
CA ALA A 35 -1.31 -15.90 -0.46
C ALA A 35 -2.47 -16.09 0.54
N SER A 36 -2.36 -17.05 1.46
CA SER A 36 -3.32 -17.28 2.54
C SER A 36 -3.45 -16.06 3.45
N ARG A 37 -2.35 -15.33 3.71
CA ARG A 37 -2.40 -14.09 4.50
C ARG A 37 -3.18 -12.97 3.81
N ILE A 38 -3.04 -12.76 2.50
CA ILE A 38 -3.85 -11.72 1.82
C ILE A 38 -5.35 -12.02 1.93
N ALA A 39 -5.72 -13.31 1.83
CA ALA A 39 -7.10 -13.76 1.97
C ALA A 39 -7.64 -13.61 3.40
N ASP A 40 -6.83 -13.98 4.41
CA ASP A 40 -7.21 -13.90 5.83
C ASP A 40 -7.34 -12.44 6.33
N LEU A 41 -6.51 -11.53 5.83
CA LEU A 41 -6.56 -10.13 6.26
C LEU A 41 -7.79 -9.37 5.71
N GLY A 42 -8.63 -9.98 4.85
CA GLY A 42 -9.71 -9.27 4.14
C GLY A 42 -9.18 -8.13 3.25
N THR A 43 -7.89 -8.19 2.91
CA THR A 43 -7.10 -7.11 2.30
C THR A 43 -7.24 -6.97 0.79
N ASP A 44 -8.25 -7.58 0.17
CA ASP A 44 -8.54 -7.35 -1.26
C ASP A 44 -8.64 -5.84 -1.57
N ARG A 45 -9.10 -5.06 -0.58
CA ARG A 45 -9.18 -3.59 -0.62
C ARG A 45 -7.83 -2.85 -0.58
N PHE A 46 -6.76 -3.51 -0.10
CA PHE A 46 -5.42 -2.93 0.07
C PHE A 46 -4.36 -3.58 -0.82
N ALA A 47 -4.69 -4.69 -1.50
CA ALA A 47 -3.81 -5.33 -2.48
C ALA A 47 -3.49 -4.38 -3.64
N ASP A 48 -4.46 -3.55 -4.04
CA ASP A 48 -4.31 -2.51 -5.04
C ASP A 48 -5.01 -1.22 -4.59
N VAL A 49 -4.23 -0.20 -4.24
CA VAL A 49 -4.73 1.11 -3.83
C VAL A 49 -4.34 2.14 -4.88
N SER A 50 -5.35 2.68 -5.55
CA SER A 50 -5.20 3.78 -6.50
C SER A 50 -5.87 5.04 -5.95
N ARG A 51 -5.11 6.12 -5.73
CA ARG A 51 -5.64 7.37 -5.18
C ARG A 51 -5.18 8.60 -5.95
N TRP A 52 -6.10 9.55 -6.10
CA TRP A 52 -5.80 10.86 -6.64
C TRP A 52 -5.03 11.69 -5.61
N VAL A 53 -3.95 12.30 -6.06
CA VAL A 53 -3.11 13.17 -5.24
C VAL A 53 -2.92 14.51 -5.95
N GLU A 54 -2.83 15.59 -5.15
CA GLU A 54 -2.73 16.96 -5.66
C GLU A 54 -1.34 17.31 -6.20
N SER A 55 -0.34 16.46 -5.92
CA SER A 55 1.03 16.58 -6.41
C SER A 55 1.70 15.20 -6.46
N ALA A 56 2.67 15.03 -7.37
CA ALA A 56 3.57 13.86 -7.37
C ALA A 56 4.66 13.99 -6.29
N SER A 57 4.30 14.46 -5.09
CA SER A 57 5.24 14.63 -3.98
C SER A 57 5.50 13.30 -3.30
N PRO A 58 6.77 12.96 -2.98
CA PRO A 58 7.11 11.74 -2.27
C PRO A 58 6.41 11.66 -0.90
N ASP A 59 6.17 12.80 -0.24
CA ASP A 59 5.44 12.87 1.03
C ASP A 59 4.00 12.36 0.92
N GLN A 60 3.30 12.69 -0.18
CA GLN A 60 1.92 12.23 -0.39
C GLN A 60 1.88 10.73 -0.69
N LEU A 61 2.86 10.20 -1.43
CA LEU A 61 3.01 8.77 -1.64
C LEU A 61 3.31 8.03 -0.33
N GLN A 62 4.16 8.61 0.52
CA GLN A 62 4.54 8.03 1.80
C GLN A 62 3.35 7.91 2.75
N VAL A 63 2.45 8.89 2.78
CA VAL A 63 1.22 8.83 3.59
C VAL A 63 0.35 7.65 3.18
N ILE A 64 0.18 7.39 1.88
CA ILE A 64 -0.64 6.28 1.38
C ILE A 64 0.01 4.93 1.71
N VAL A 65 1.34 4.85 1.60
CA VAL A 65 2.11 3.67 2.02
C VAL A 65 1.97 3.43 3.54
N ASP A 66 1.96 4.49 4.35
CA ASP A 66 1.80 4.40 5.79
C ASP A 66 0.40 3.89 6.18
N GLU A 67 -0.66 4.40 5.53
CA GLU A 67 -2.02 3.88 5.71
C GLU A 67 -2.11 2.37 5.38
N CYS A 68 -1.40 1.91 4.33
CA CYS A 68 -1.32 0.49 4.01
C CYS A 68 -0.59 -0.30 5.11
N LYS A 69 0.52 0.23 5.64
CA LYS A 69 1.26 -0.39 6.75
C LYS A 69 0.40 -0.50 8.01
N VAL A 70 -0.36 0.55 8.37
CA VAL A 70 -1.28 0.54 9.52
C VAL A 70 -2.40 -0.47 9.34
N ALA A 71 -2.99 -0.56 8.15
CA ALA A 71 -4.02 -1.57 7.87
C ALA A 71 -3.46 -2.99 8.02
N ILE A 72 -2.29 -3.27 7.43
CA ILE A 72 -1.60 -4.55 7.57
C ILE A 72 -1.31 -4.85 9.05
N ASP A 73 -0.87 -3.86 9.83
CA ASP A 73 -0.57 -4.02 11.25
C ASP A 73 -1.81 -4.41 12.05
N HIS A 74 -2.91 -3.67 11.86
CA HIS A 74 -4.19 -3.92 12.53
C HIS A 74 -4.75 -5.31 12.23
N TYR A 75 -4.66 -5.77 10.98
CA TYR A 75 -5.15 -7.09 10.63
C TYR A 75 -4.18 -8.21 11.04
N ALA A 76 -2.86 -7.99 10.94
CA ALA A 76 -1.88 -8.97 11.38
C ALA A 76 -1.94 -9.22 12.89
N ASP A 77 -2.20 -8.19 13.69
CA ASP A 77 -2.41 -8.30 15.14
C ASP A 77 -3.65 -9.13 15.48
N ASN A 78 -4.75 -8.93 14.74
CA ASN A 78 -5.96 -9.75 14.89
C ASN A 78 -5.79 -11.23 14.49
N VAL A 79 -4.78 -11.57 13.66
CA VAL A 79 -4.51 -12.96 13.23
C VAL A 79 -3.53 -13.68 14.17
N ASP A 80 -2.70 -12.95 14.93
CA ASP A 80 -1.73 -13.55 15.86
C ASP A 80 -2.33 -13.89 17.25
N ASP A 81 -3.53 -13.37 17.58
CA ASP A 81 -4.22 -13.59 18.87
C ASP A 81 -5.18 -14.81 18.89
N SER A 82 -5.12 -15.73 17.92
CA SER A 82 -5.97 -16.96 17.87
C SER A 82 -5.21 -18.27 18.03
#